data_AF-A0A2N2SX06-F1
#
_entry.id   AF-A0A2N2SX06-F1
#
_cell.length_a   1.000
_cell.length_b   1.000
_cell.length_c   1.000
_cell.angle_alpha   90.00
_cell.angle_beta   90.00
_cell.angle_gamma   90.00
#
_symmetry.space_group_name_H-M   'P 1'
#
loop_
_entity.id
_entity.type
_entity.pdbx_description
1 polymer ?
#
loop_
_entity_poly.entity_id
_entity_poly.type
_entity_poly.pdbx_seq_one_letter_code
_entity_poly.pdbx_strand_id
1 'polypeptide(L)'
;MDRQTVYPGQIPLETDLLNTNKNMMVALGFLAQDILGINTLVSGLACTPNSPAALNVLVAPGRIYSVQNMDATAYSSLAADLVHSLIKQGISLDTTTLACAAPGTVGYSVNYLIQAAFSEVDANPVALPYYNASNPAQPYSGPNNSGTAQNTTRKDTIVLTAKAGVAAATGSQTTPSADAGNVGLWVVTVAYGQTQIIAGN
;
A
#
# COMPACT_ATOMS: atom_id res chain seq x y z
N MET A 1 9.25 -20.28 12.89
CA MET A 1 9.67 -19.81 11.57
C MET A 1 10.28 -21.00 10.85
N ASP A 2 9.71 -21.39 9.73
CA ASP A 2 10.23 -22.48 8.92
C ASP A 2 11.52 -22.03 8.21
N ARG A 3 12.48 -22.93 8.04
CA ARG A 3 13.79 -22.63 7.48
C ARG A 3 14.11 -23.60 6.35
N GLN A 4 14.46 -23.05 5.19
CA GLN A 4 14.92 -23.85 4.07
C GLN A 4 16.30 -24.44 4.39
N THR A 5 16.48 -25.73 4.10
CA THR A 5 17.76 -26.43 4.26
C THR A 5 18.30 -26.75 2.88
N VAL A 6 19.48 -26.20 2.55
CA VAL A 6 20.20 -26.48 1.31
C VAL A 6 21.50 -27.18 1.65
N TYR A 7 21.77 -28.31 1.01
CA TYR A 7 22.92 -29.16 1.32
C TYR A 7 24.15 -28.87 0.45
N PRO A 8 25.36 -29.24 0.89
CA PRO A 8 26.56 -29.16 0.06
C PRO A 8 26.39 -29.93 -1.25
N GLY A 9 26.64 -29.27 -2.39
CA GLY A 9 26.49 -29.85 -3.72
C GLY A 9 25.08 -29.81 -4.32
N GLN A 10 24.07 -29.36 -3.55
CA GLN A 10 22.74 -29.09 -4.08
C GLN A 10 22.76 -27.81 -4.94
N ILE A 11 22.00 -27.81 -6.04
CA ILE A 11 21.73 -26.61 -6.84
C ILE A 11 20.59 -25.84 -6.16
N PRO A 12 20.81 -24.62 -5.64
CA PRO A 12 19.74 -23.82 -5.06
C PRO A 12 18.71 -23.42 -6.12
N LEU A 13 17.44 -23.48 -5.76
CA LEU A 13 16.34 -22.98 -6.58
C LEU A 13 15.94 -21.58 -6.11
N GLU A 14 15.32 -20.79 -6.98
CA GLU A 14 14.79 -19.49 -6.62
C GLU A 14 13.76 -19.61 -5.47
N THR A 15 13.02 -20.71 -5.43
CA THR A 15 12.04 -21.00 -4.38
C THR A 15 12.68 -21.12 -2.99
N ASP A 16 13.95 -21.47 -2.87
CA ASP A 16 14.64 -21.53 -1.57
C ASP A 16 14.74 -20.14 -0.94
N LEU A 17 15.00 -19.11 -1.76
CA LEU A 17 15.01 -17.72 -1.32
C LEU A 17 13.60 -17.19 -1.09
N LEU A 18 12.68 -17.44 -2.02
CA LEU A 18 11.29 -16.96 -1.93
C LEU A 18 10.59 -17.48 -0.68
N ASN A 19 10.77 -18.76 -0.34
CA ASN A 19 10.20 -19.34 0.87
C ASN A 19 10.78 -18.71 2.14
N THR A 20 12.06 -18.33 2.16
CA THR A 20 12.65 -17.65 3.32
C THR A 20 11.97 -16.29 3.56
N ASN A 21 11.68 -15.53 2.51
CA ASN A 21 10.95 -14.27 2.59
C ASN A 21 9.51 -14.49 3.10
N LYS A 22 8.81 -15.49 2.54
CA LYS A 22 7.47 -15.87 2.98
C LYS A 22 7.44 -16.27 4.46
N ASN A 23 8.36 -17.11 4.90
CA ASN A 23 8.45 -17.57 6.29
C ASN A 23 8.72 -16.42 7.27
N MET A 24 9.50 -15.41 6.84
CA MET A 24 9.71 -14.19 7.62
C MET A 24 8.42 -13.38 7.75
N MET A 25 7.70 -13.18 6.65
CA MET A 25 6.40 -12.48 6.65
C MET A 25 5.39 -13.20 7.55
N VAL A 26 5.29 -14.53 7.48
CA VAL A 26 4.43 -15.33 8.36
C VAL A 26 4.80 -15.14 9.84
N ALA A 27 6.10 -15.24 10.17
CA ALA A 27 6.56 -15.07 11.54
C ALA A 27 6.25 -13.67 12.10
N LEU A 28 6.49 -12.62 11.31
CA LEU A 28 6.19 -11.24 11.69
C LEU A 28 4.68 -10.98 11.79
N GLY A 29 3.89 -11.55 10.89
CA GLY A 29 2.45 -11.34 10.86
C GLY A 29 1.73 -11.94 12.06
N PHE A 30 2.07 -13.17 12.45
CA PHE A 30 1.52 -13.77 13.67
C PHE A 30 2.02 -13.06 14.94
N LEU A 31 3.28 -12.64 14.98
CA LEU A 31 3.77 -11.81 16.09
C LEU A 31 3.01 -10.48 16.20
N ALA A 32 2.75 -9.80 15.08
CA ALA A 32 1.98 -8.57 15.05
C ALA A 32 0.52 -8.82 15.48
N GLN A 33 -0.07 -9.94 15.06
CA GLN A 33 -1.41 -10.34 15.44
C GLN A 33 -1.56 -10.62 16.94
N ASP A 34 -0.57 -11.25 17.58
CA ASP A 34 -0.58 -11.50 19.02
C ASP A 34 -0.48 -10.21 19.85
N ILE A 35 0.18 -9.17 19.31
CA ILE A 35 0.40 -7.88 19.99
C ILE A 35 -0.71 -6.87 19.70
N LEU A 36 -1.13 -6.74 18.44
CA LEU A 36 -2.06 -5.73 17.96
C LEU A 36 -3.50 -6.25 17.82
N GLY A 37 -3.69 -7.56 17.84
CA GLY A 37 -4.95 -8.22 17.51
C GLY A 37 -5.21 -8.28 16.00
N ILE A 38 -6.46 -8.52 15.64
CA ILE A 38 -6.91 -8.69 14.24
C ILE A 38 -7.61 -7.47 13.64
N ASN A 39 -7.79 -6.41 14.43
CA ASN A 39 -8.42 -5.18 13.95
C ASN A 39 -7.47 -4.42 13.04
N THR A 40 -8.04 -3.69 12.07
CA THR A 40 -7.23 -2.78 11.25
C THR A 40 -6.73 -1.63 12.12
N LEU A 41 -5.43 -1.40 12.12
CA LEU A 41 -4.78 -0.35 12.91
C LEU A 41 -3.87 0.50 12.03
N VAL A 42 -3.83 1.80 12.30
CA VAL A 42 -2.93 2.75 11.65
C VAL A 42 -2.03 3.41 12.68
N SER A 43 -0.81 3.73 12.26
CA SER A 43 0.16 4.45 13.09
C SER A 43 1.00 5.39 12.20
N GLY A 44 1.25 6.61 12.67
CA GLY A 44 1.78 7.68 11.82
C GLY A 44 0.66 8.33 11.01
N LEU A 45 0.89 8.61 9.72
CA LEU A 45 -0.13 9.16 8.81
C LEU A 45 -0.74 10.48 9.31
N ALA A 46 0.07 11.31 9.96
CA ALA A 46 -0.36 12.63 10.39
C ALA A 46 -0.76 13.47 9.17
N CYS A 47 -1.93 14.09 9.22
CA CYS A 47 -2.44 14.93 8.15
C CYS A 47 -2.22 16.40 8.52
N THR A 48 -1.50 17.12 7.66
CA THR A 48 -1.21 18.55 7.84
C THR A 48 -1.58 19.33 6.58
N PRO A 49 -1.91 20.63 6.70
CA PRO A 49 -2.01 21.49 5.52
C PRO A 49 -0.68 21.57 4.76
N ASN A 50 -0.75 21.85 3.46
CA ASN A 50 0.44 22.06 2.64
C ASN A 50 1.11 23.42 2.90
N SER A 51 2.43 23.47 2.69
CA SER A 51 3.26 24.67 2.70
C SER A 51 4.22 24.63 1.50
N PRO A 52 4.06 25.49 0.48
CA PRO A 52 3.17 26.66 0.41
C PRO A 52 1.68 26.33 0.44
N ALA A 53 0.89 27.29 0.92
CA ALA A 53 -0.55 27.14 1.14
C ALA A 53 -1.29 26.78 -0.16
N ALA A 54 -2.09 25.71 -0.11
CA ALA A 54 -2.92 25.25 -1.22
C ALA A 54 -4.13 24.43 -0.70
N LEU A 55 -5.05 24.09 -1.61
CA LEU A 55 -6.20 23.21 -1.35
C LEU A 55 -5.82 21.72 -1.43
N ASN A 56 -4.77 21.36 -0.72
CA ASN A 56 -4.34 19.98 -0.54
C ASN A 56 -3.77 19.78 0.86
N VAL A 57 -3.82 18.54 1.30
CA VAL A 57 -3.23 18.10 2.56
C VAL A 57 -2.05 17.16 2.30
N LEU A 58 -1.11 17.19 3.23
CA LEU A 58 0.05 16.32 3.26
C LEU A 58 -0.20 15.24 4.32
N VAL A 59 -0.17 13.99 3.92
CA VAL A 59 -0.20 12.85 4.84
C VAL A 59 1.22 12.33 5.00
N ALA A 60 1.75 12.45 6.21
CA ALA A 60 3.10 12.03 6.55
C ALA A 60 3.28 10.51 6.43
N PRO A 61 4.54 10.01 6.40
CA PRO A 61 4.83 8.59 6.43
C PRO A 61 4.14 7.85 7.59
N GLY A 62 3.89 6.56 7.39
CA GLY A 62 3.18 5.76 8.36
C GLY A 62 3.00 4.32 7.93
N ARG A 63 2.16 3.61 8.69
CA ARG A 63 1.93 2.18 8.55
C ARG A 63 0.47 1.84 8.82
N ILE A 64 -0.03 0.87 8.08
CA ILE A 64 -1.32 0.21 8.30
C ILE A 64 -1.08 -1.27 8.58
N TYR A 65 -1.82 -1.81 9.54
CA TYR A 65 -1.84 -3.23 9.86
C TYR A 65 -3.24 -3.73 9.58
N SER A 66 -3.36 -4.78 8.77
CA SER A 66 -4.67 -5.35 8.43
C SER A 66 -4.54 -6.83 8.13
N VAL A 67 -5.61 -7.59 8.39
CA VAL A 67 -5.64 -9.02 8.05
C VAL A 67 -5.77 -9.15 6.55
N GLN A 68 -4.84 -9.86 5.95
CA GLN A 68 -4.76 -10.08 4.51
C GLN A 68 -4.50 -11.55 4.22
N ASN A 69 -4.80 -11.98 2.99
CA ASN A 69 -4.36 -13.29 2.53
C ASN A 69 -2.83 -13.38 2.59
N MET A 70 -2.33 -14.59 2.87
CA MET A 70 -0.90 -14.83 2.95
C MET A 70 -0.21 -14.49 1.62
N ASP A 71 -0.79 -14.89 0.50
CA ASP A 71 -0.37 -14.45 -0.84
C ASP A 71 -1.62 -14.34 -1.73
N ALA A 72 -2.08 -13.13 -2.02
CA ALA A 72 -3.28 -12.92 -2.84
C ALA A 72 -3.05 -13.32 -4.31
N THR A 73 -1.80 -13.22 -4.77
CA THR A 73 -1.34 -13.63 -6.10
C THR A 73 -0.07 -14.46 -5.98
N ALA A 74 0.27 -15.22 -7.02
CA ALA A 74 1.49 -16.03 -7.04
C ALA A 74 2.74 -15.16 -6.82
N TYR A 75 3.62 -15.56 -5.91
CA TYR A 75 4.91 -14.90 -5.67
C TYR A 75 5.99 -15.63 -6.46
N SER A 76 6.19 -15.22 -7.72
CA SER A 76 7.01 -15.95 -8.69
C SER A 76 6.53 -17.41 -8.81
N SER A 77 7.40 -18.40 -8.63
CA SER A 77 7.07 -19.83 -8.68
C SER A 77 6.26 -20.33 -7.47
N LEU A 78 6.05 -19.51 -6.43
CA LEU A 78 5.18 -19.86 -5.30
C LEU A 78 3.72 -19.53 -5.64
N ALA A 79 2.83 -20.52 -5.56
CA ALA A 79 1.40 -20.32 -5.80
C ALA A 79 0.77 -19.36 -4.78
N ALA A 80 -0.32 -18.71 -5.18
CA ALA A 80 -1.15 -17.91 -4.28
C ALA A 80 -1.70 -18.76 -3.12
N ASP A 81 -1.83 -18.15 -1.95
CA ASP A 81 -2.43 -18.75 -0.75
C ASP A 81 -3.58 -17.86 -0.27
N LEU A 82 -4.78 -18.21 -0.72
CA LEU A 82 -6.03 -17.55 -0.38
C LEU A 82 -6.75 -18.19 0.82
N VAL A 83 -6.24 -19.32 1.33
CA VAL A 83 -6.87 -20.07 2.42
C VAL A 83 -6.44 -19.51 3.77
N HIS A 84 -5.17 -19.12 3.87
CA HIS A 84 -4.62 -18.57 5.11
C HIS A 84 -4.61 -17.05 5.11
N SER A 85 -4.75 -16.47 6.30
CA SER A 85 -4.67 -15.02 6.50
C SER A 85 -3.88 -14.70 7.77
N LEU A 86 -3.22 -13.54 7.75
CA LEU A 86 -2.41 -13.02 8.83
C LEU A 86 -2.38 -11.49 8.77
N ILE A 87 -1.97 -10.84 9.85
CA ILE A 87 -1.76 -9.39 9.84
C ILE A 87 -0.55 -9.04 8.98
N LYS A 88 -0.77 -8.32 7.87
CA LYS A 88 0.30 -7.72 7.07
C LYS A 88 0.48 -6.23 7.41
N GLN A 89 1.70 -5.75 7.25
CA GLN A 89 2.06 -4.35 7.45
C GLN A 89 2.24 -3.66 6.10
N GLY A 90 1.35 -2.73 5.76
CA GLY A 90 1.57 -1.80 4.66
C GLY A 90 2.35 -0.58 5.17
N ILE A 91 3.36 -0.14 4.42
CA ILE A 91 4.22 0.99 4.81
C ILE A 91 4.19 2.07 3.72
N SER A 92 3.98 3.32 4.12
CA SER A 92 4.29 4.49 3.30
C SER A 92 5.50 5.19 3.91
N LEU A 93 6.61 5.22 3.17
CA LEU A 93 7.84 5.87 3.60
C LEU A 93 7.88 7.36 3.24
N ASP A 94 7.06 7.76 2.26
CA ASP A 94 7.02 9.11 1.73
C ASP A 94 5.71 9.83 2.11
N THR A 95 5.77 11.16 2.11
CA THR A 95 4.59 12.01 2.28
C THR A 95 3.72 11.94 1.03
N THR A 96 2.41 11.72 1.21
CA THR A 96 1.44 11.74 0.12
C THR A 96 0.66 13.05 0.12
N THR A 97 0.55 13.69 -1.05
CA THR A 97 -0.26 14.90 -1.22
C THR A 97 -1.63 14.53 -1.75
N LEU A 98 -2.70 14.99 -1.08
CA LEU A 98 -4.08 14.74 -1.47
C LEU A 98 -4.83 16.04 -1.71
N ALA A 99 -5.45 16.17 -2.87
CA ALA A 99 -6.22 17.37 -3.23
C ALA A 99 -7.61 17.36 -2.56
N CYS A 100 -8.02 18.53 -2.08
CA CYS A 100 -9.33 18.77 -1.48
C CYS A 100 -9.92 20.06 -2.08
N ALA A 101 -10.53 19.95 -3.26
CA ALA A 101 -11.06 21.11 -3.97
C ALA A 101 -12.23 21.78 -3.22
N ALA A 102 -12.32 23.10 -3.32
CA ALA A 102 -13.44 23.86 -2.79
C ALA A 102 -14.72 23.59 -3.62
N PRO A 103 -15.92 23.65 -3.00
CA PRO A 103 -17.17 23.51 -3.72
C PRO A 103 -17.44 24.74 -4.60
N GLY A 104 -18.23 24.57 -5.67
CA GLY A 104 -18.53 25.64 -6.63
C GLY A 104 -19.68 26.57 -6.23
N THR A 105 -20.46 26.23 -5.19
CA THR A 105 -21.66 26.97 -4.80
C THR A 105 -21.39 27.89 -3.61
N VAL A 106 -21.75 29.16 -3.72
CA VAL A 106 -21.59 30.15 -2.64
C VAL A 106 -22.34 29.70 -1.38
N GLY A 107 -21.68 29.79 -0.22
CA GLY A 107 -22.25 29.40 1.07
C GLY A 107 -22.26 27.90 1.33
N TYR A 108 -21.61 27.09 0.47
CA TYR A 108 -21.49 25.64 0.66
C TYR A 108 -20.10 25.27 1.18
N SER A 109 -20.04 24.14 1.88
CA SER A 109 -18.82 23.45 2.27
C SER A 109 -18.90 21.98 1.86
N VAL A 110 -17.74 21.34 1.72
CA VAL A 110 -17.60 19.90 1.49
C VAL A 110 -16.64 19.31 2.52
N ASN A 111 -16.98 18.14 3.05
CA ASN A 111 -16.09 17.34 3.88
C ASN A 111 -15.37 16.31 3.00
N TYR A 112 -14.06 16.22 3.12
CA TYR A 112 -13.26 15.13 2.57
C TYR A 112 -12.91 14.15 3.69
N LEU A 113 -13.21 12.87 3.50
CA LEU A 113 -12.67 11.81 4.34
C LEU A 113 -11.32 11.39 3.76
N ILE A 114 -10.25 11.64 4.50
CA ILE A 114 -8.95 11.02 4.22
C ILE A 114 -9.03 9.59 4.72
N GLN A 115 -8.85 8.63 3.83
CA GLN A 115 -8.94 7.21 4.14
C GLN A 115 -7.70 6.47 3.66
N ALA A 116 -7.40 5.36 4.32
CA ALA A 116 -6.30 4.48 3.98
C ALA A 116 -6.78 3.05 3.76
N ALA A 117 -6.17 2.38 2.78
CA ALA A 117 -6.28 0.94 2.59
C ALA A 117 -4.90 0.30 2.52
N PHE A 118 -4.79 -0.94 3.00
CA PHE A 118 -3.64 -1.79 2.70
C PHE A 118 -3.65 -2.14 1.21
N SER A 119 -2.47 -2.23 0.60
CA SER A 119 -2.30 -2.70 -0.77
C SER A 119 -1.03 -3.52 -0.90
N GLU A 120 -1.12 -4.67 -1.56
CA GLU A 120 0.01 -5.50 -1.95
C GLU A 120 0.15 -5.41 -3.48
N VAL A 121 1.33 -4.98 -3.95
CA VAL A 121 1.56 -4.78 -5.38
C VAL A 121 2.95 -5.26 -5.79
N ASP A 122 3.01 -5.96 -6.92
CA ASP A 122 4.28 -6.27 -7.59
C ASP A 122 4.74 -5.05 -8.39
N ALA A 123 6.00 -4.65 -8.19
CA ALA A 123 6.58 -3.44 -8.72
C ALA A 123 8.01 -3.66 -9.25
N ASN A 124 8.59 -2.57 -9.75
CA ASN A 124 9.95 -2.51 -10.29
C ASN A 124 10.15 -3.50 -11.45
N PRO A 125 9.44 -3.33 -12.58
CA PRO A 125 9.57 -4.20 -13.74
C PRO A 125 10.96 -4.04 -14.39
N VAL A 126 11.67 -5.15 -14.55
CA VAL A 126 12.99 -5.19 -15.19
C VAL A 126 13.06 -6.38 -16.15
N ALA A 127 13.67 -6.20 -17.33
CA ALA A 127 14.05 -7.32 -18.18
C ALA A 127 15.26 -8.04 -17.57
N LEU A 128 15.00 -9.10 -16.82
CA LEU A 128 16.03 -9.82 -16.05
C LEU A 128 16.92 -10.69 -16.96
N PRO A 129 18.21 -10.87 -16.63
CA PRO A 129 19.02 -11.87 -17.30
C PRO A 129 18.56 -13.29 -16.94
N TYR A 130 18.36 -14.13 -17.95
CA TYR A 130 18.01 -15.55 -17.79
C TYR A 130 19.14 -16.45 -18.31
N TYR A 131 19.29 -17.63 -17.69
CA TYR A 131 20.27 -18.61 -18.13
C TYR A 131 19.97 -19.11 -19.55
N ASN A 132 20.96 -19.03 -20.43
CA ASN A 132 20.89 -19.53 -21.80
C ASN A 132 21.71 -20.81 -21.91
N ALA A 133 21.04 -21.96 -21.86
CA ALA A 133 21.70 -23.27 -21.96
C ALA A 133 22.40 -23.50 -23.32
N SER A 134 21.94 -22.85 -24.39
CA SER A 134 22.52 -22.99 -25.73
C SER A 134 23.78 -22.15 -25.93
N ASN A 135 23.89 -21.03 -25.21
CA ASN A 135 25.09 -20.20 -25.20
C ASN A 135 25.25 -19.51 -23.83
N PRO A 136 25.92 -20.16 -22.86
CA PRO A 136 26.07 -19.62 -21.51
C PRO A 136 26.84 -18.29 -21.44
N ALA A 137 27.59 -17.92 -22.48
CA ALA A 137 28.28 -16.64 -22.56
C ALA A 137 27.36 -15.46 -22.94
N GLN A 138 26.09 -15.73 -23.29
CA GLN A 138 25.11 -14.73 -23.70
C GLN A 138 23.78 -14.98 -22.97
N PRO A 139 23.56 -14.35 -21.80
CA PRO A 139 22.31 -14.51 -21.07
C PRO A 139 21.14 -13.98 -21.89
N TYR A 140 19.98 -14.59 -21.71
CA TYR A 140 18.73 -14.09 -22.28
C TYR A 140 18.30 -12.81 -21.58
N SER A 141 17.62 -11.93 -22.31
CA SER A 141 16.93 -10.76 -21.74
C SER A 141 15.44 -11.07 -21.58
N GLY A 142 14.98 -11.18 -20.33
CA GLY A 142 13.64 -11.64 -20.00
C GLY A 142 13.40 -13.13 -20.29
N PRO A 143 12.22 -13.67 -19.91
CA PRO A 143 11.88 -15.07 -20.12
C PRO A 143 11.93 -15.41 -21.61
N ASN A 144 12.56 -16.54 -21.93
CA ASN A 144 12.72 -17.04 -23.31
C ASN A 144 13.35 -16.01 -24.27
N ASN A 145 14.20 -15.11 -23.76
CA ASN A 145 14.83 -14.02 -24.53
C ASN A 145 13.83 -13.04 -25.18
N SER A 146 12.63 -12.89 -24.61
CA SER A 146 11.56 -12.07 -25.18
C SER A 146 11.74 -10.56 -24.98
N GLY A 147 12.65 -10.14 -24.10
CA GLY A 147 12.76 -8.75 -23.63
C GLY A 147 11.65 -8.31 -22.67
N THR A 148 10.72 -9.22 -22.32
CA THR A 148 9.60 -8.89 -21.41
C THR A 148 10.12 -8.64 -20.00
N ALA A 149 9.77 -7.47 -19.45
CA ALA A 149 10.09 -7.11 -18.08
C ALA A 149 9.20 -7.85 -17.07
N GLN A 150 9.76 -8.22 -15.93
CA GLN A 150 9.04 -8.82 -14.80
C GLN A 150 9.28 -7.99 -13.55
N ASN A 151 8.24 -7.89 -12.72
CA ASN A 151 8.35 -7.24 -11.43
C ASN A 151 9.33 -7.97 -10.53
N THR A 152 10.18 -7.20 -9.85
CA THR A 152 11.31 -7.72 -9.04
C THR A 152 11.08 -7.54 -7.55
N THR A 153 9.98 -6.93 -7.15
CA THR A 153 9.66 -6.67 -5.74
C THR A 153 8.16 -6.76 -5.52
N ARG A 154 7.75 -7.47 -4.47
CA ARG A 154 6.39 -7.37 -3.91
C ARG A 154 6.41 -6.36 -2.76
N LYS A 155 5.53 -5.37 -2.82
CA LYS A 155 5.46 -4.28 -1.85
C LYS A 155 4.12 -4.29 -1.14
N ASP A 156 4.19 -4.33 0.19
CA ASP A 156 3.07 -4.01 1.06
C ASP A 156 3.09 -2.51 1.38
N THR A 157 2.10 -1.78 0.87
CA THR A 157 2.01 -0.33 0.92
C THR A 157 0.64 0.14 1.43
N ILE A 158 0.47 1.45 1.47
CA ILE A 158 -0.77 2.12 1.86
C ILE A 158 -1.28 2.89 0.66
N VAL A 159 -2.55 2.70 0.33
CA VAL A 159 -3.26 3.56 -0.61
C VAL A 159 -3.99 4.61 0.20
N LEU A 160 -3.59 5.87 0.03
CA LEU A 160 -4.20 7.02 0.66
C LEU A 160 -5.08 7.75 -0.37
N THR A 161 -6.32 8.03 0.00
CA THR A 161 -7.26 8.77 -0.85
C THR A 161 -8.03 9.81 -0.06
N ALA A 162 -8.39 10.91 -0.74
CA ALA A 162 -9.33 11.91 -0.22
C ALA A 162 -10.69 11.69 -0.88
N LYS A 163 -11.64 11.14 -0.13
CA LYS A 163 -13.00 10.89 -0.61
C LYS A 163 -13.87 12.12 -0.36
N ALA A 164 -14.33 12.75 -1.44
CA ALA A 164 -15.25 13.88 -1.35
C ALA A 164 -16.64 13.46 -0.87
N GLY A 165 -17.19 14.18 0.10
CA GLY A 165 -18.61 14.13 0.45
C GLY A 165 -19.48 14.94 -0.50
N VAL A 166 -20.77 15.00 -0.20
CA VAL A 166 -21.70 15.89 -0.91
C VAL A 166 -21.54 17.31 -0.35
N ALA A 167 -21.27 18.27 -1.23
CA ALA A 167 -21.25 19.67 -0.85
C ALA A 167 -22.66 20.12 -0.44
N ALA A 168 -22.78 20.81 0.70
CA ALA A 168 -24.04 21.32 1.21
C ALA A 168 -23.82 22.69 1.87
N ALA A 169 -24.91 23.37 2.25
CA ALA A 169 -24.82 24.61 3.00
C ALA A 169 -23.88 24.45 4.20
N THR A 170 -22.97 25.41 4.41
CA THR A 170 -21.97 25.34 5.47
C THR A 170 -22.63 25.05 6.82
N GLY A 171 -22.20 23.97 7.48
CA GLY A 171 -22.76 23.46 8.73
C GLY A 171 -23.70 22.25 8.58
N SER A 172 -24.17 21.93 7.36
CA SER A 172 -25.00 20.75 7.09
C SER A 172 -24.33 19.69 6.20
N GLN A 173 -23.10 19.93 5.75
CA GLN A 173 -22.35 18.96 4.96
C GLN A 173 -22.04 17.69 5.75
N THR A 174 -22.18 16.53 5.11
CA THR A 174 -21.97 15.23 5.73
C THR A 174 -20.65 14.62 5.30
N THR A 175 -19.91 14.06 6.25
CA THR A 175 -18.70 13.27 5.95
C THR A 175 -19.11 11.95 5.30
N PRO A 176 -18.52 11.57 4.15
CA PRO A 176 -18.78 10.27 3.54
C PRO A 176 -18.23 9.15 4.43
N SER A 177 -18.83 7.95 4.39
CA SER A 177 -18.27 6.77 5.03
C SER A 177 -17.01 6.30 4.30
N ALA A 178 -16.11 5.61 5.00
CA ALA A 178 -14.97 4.94 4.38
C ALA A 178 -15.45 3.89 3.36
N ASP A 179 -14.69 3.69 2.29
CA ASP A 179 -14.94 2.61 1.32
C ASP A 179 -14.67 1.24 1.95
N ALA A 180 -15.24 0.19 1.37
CA ALA A 180 -14.96 -1.18 1.82
C ALA A 180 -13.44 -1.46 1.76
N GLY A 181 -12.89 -2.05 2.82
CA GLY A 181 -11.45 -2.28 2.94
C GLY A 181 -10.62 -1.05 3.30
N ASN A 182 -11.23 0.13 3.45
CA ASN A 182 -10.58 1.36 3.88
C ASN A 182 -10.91 1.68 5.34
N VAL A 183 -9.99 2.36 6.02
CA VAL A 183 -10.21 2.98 7.34
C VAL A 183 -10.18 4.50 7.19
N GLY A 184 -11.15 5.18 7.80
CA GLY A 184 -11.17 6.64 7.88
C GLY A 184 -10.10 7.15 8.84
N LEU A 185 -9.34 8.16 8.42
CA LEU A 185 -8.24 8.75 9.20
C LEU A 185 -8.57 10.15 9.70
N TRP A 186 -8.94 11.03 8.77
CA TRP A 186 -9.12 12.45 9.03
C TRP A 186 -10.31 12.99 8.24
N VAL A 187 -10.93 14.04 8.75
CA VAL A 187 -11.94 14.80 8.03
C VAL A 187 -11.39 16.18 7.77
N VAL A 188 -11.48 16.64 6.52
CA VAL A 188 -11.01 17.95 6.09
C VAL A 188 -12.20 18.71 5.50
N THR A 189 -12.55 19.84 6.09
CA THR A 189 -13.65 20.68 5.62
C THR A 189 -13.11 21.79 4.73
N VAL A 190 -13.68 21.93 3.53
CA VAL A 190 -13.34 23.01 2.60
C VAL A 190 -14.60 23.80 2.24
N ALA A 191 -14.58 25.10 2.51
CA ALA A 191 -15.66 26.02 2.18
C ALA A 191 -15.50 26.62 0.78
N TYR A 192 -16.61 27.09 0.20
CA TYR A 192 -16.58 27.88 -1.03
C TYR A 192 -15.60 29.05 -0.93
N GLY A 193 -14.83 29.28 -2.00
CA GLY A 193 -13.88 30.39 -2.09
C GLY A 193 -12.63 30.25 -1.23
N GLN A 194 -12.50 29.17 -0.46
CA GLN A 194 -11.28 28.87 0.29
C GLN A 194 -10.13 28.58 -0.69
N THR A 195 -8.95 29.14 -0.43
CA THR A 195 -7.75 28.97 -1.26
C THR A 195 -6.64 28.19 -0.56
N GLN A 196 -6.77 27.98 0.75
CA GLN A 196 -5.81 27.24 1.58
C GLN A 196 -6.51 26.47 2.69
N ILE A 197 -5.94 25.34 3.09
CA ILE A 197 -6.36 24.59 4.27
C ILE A 197 -5.53 25.05 5.48
N ILE A 198 -6.13 25.16 6.66
CA ILE A 198 -5.48 25.60 7.91
C ILE A 198 -5.70 24.52 8.95
N ALA A 199 -4.76 24.37 9.89
CA ALA A 199 -4.90 23.42 11.00
C ALA A 199 -6.18 23.71 11.80
N GLY A 200 -7.03 22.68 11.96
CA GLY A 200 -8.31 22.79 12.66
C GLY A 200 -9.57 22.73 11.77
N ASN A 201 -9.41 22.67 10.44
CA ASN A 201 -10.48 22.49 9.46
C ASN A 201 -10.56 21.06 8.91
#